data_AF-A0A7X8T2Z4-F1
#
_entry.id   AF-A0A7X8T2Z4-F1
#
_cell.length_a   1.000
_cell.length_b   1.000
_cell.length_c   1.000
_cell.angle_alpha   90.00
_cell.angle_beta   90.00
_cell.angle_gamma   90.00
#
_symmetry.space_group_name_H-M   'P 1'
#
loop_
_entity.id
_entity.type
_entity.pdbx_description
1 polymer ?
#
loop_
_entity_poly.entity_id
_entity_poly.type
_entity_poly.pdbx_seq_one_letter_code
_entity_poly.pdbx_strand_id
1 'polypeptide(L)'
;MNEHLARSQSSMQTDTIGFFGKLPTNGDFVSSALGLRLQGEIDQWSRGGLIALEAALGTDWRRLFHATAAWRFVVGNGIWAPGAVAGILLPSRDRVGRSFPLVIAAQLQKFSGQIRDLCEDDTWFIAAEALAETSEKPDFDMRRFVEGIKRLRLPLANPRTAASDTPSPASLWWRISPGTRQGKGFRTTAAPTVDDFVKLVTSDASKTAPMEQRRSEPAVPPAAKPEAVAAVPQSRLKIERSQASHAGTRLSMNADALLVCDKPSIFAVADGVGDGIGAIETARIATQILAGISEHAALPELIQEVKGKLGHAHAILRAKRTNEEREQPVASVVIATIAEDQLAVVWAGDARCYILRDGMMRLLTRDHIDIGLRRTLGRGLGLKQQFAADIVNDELQSGDRLLLASGPLSRALTDRVIAEILLETPLDQAADALIQEALIANCRENVSAIVIGMK
;
A
#
# COMPACT_ATOMS: atom_id res chain seq x y z
N MET A 1 33.88 -58.13 -8.52
CA MET A 1 32.42 -58.10 -8.75
C MET A 1 31.88 -56.92 -7.96
N ASN A 2 32.05 -55.72 -8.52
CA ASN A 2 31.63 -54.43 -7.98
C ASN A 2 30.63 -53.85 -8.99
N GLU A 3 29.36 -53.78 -8.61
CA GLU A 3 28.24 -53.06 -9.27
C GLU A 3 27.00 -53.47 -8.45
N HIS A 4 26.22 -52.65 -7.76
CA HIS A 4 25.90 -51.24 -7.92
C HIS A 4 25.72 -50.55 -6.55
N LEU A 5 26.72 -49.76 -6.17
CA LEU A 5 26.51 -48.51 -5.44
C LEU A 5 25.83 -47.53 -6.40
N ALA A 6 24.50 -47.41 -6.34
CA ALA A 6 23.73 -46.24 -6.81
C ALA A 6 22.22 -46.50 -6.67
N ARG A 7 21.73 -46.72 -5.44
CA ARG A 7 20.31 -46.44 -5.11
C ARG A 7 20.24 -45.24 -4.17
N SER A 8 20.96 -44.19 -4.51
CA SER A 8 20.60 -42.82 -4.12
C SER A 8 19.62 -42.30 -5.17
N GLN A 9 18.38 -42.78 -5.13
CA GLN A 9 17.29 -42.02 -5.75
C GLN A 9 17.06 -40.80 -4.86
N SER A 10 17.86 -39.76 -5.10
CA SER A 10 17.54 -38.39 -4.74
C SER A 10 16.17 -38.11 -5.36
N SER A 11 15.10 -38.15 -4.55
CA SER A 11 13.81 -37.59 -4.96
C SER A 11 14.09 -36.14 -5.33
N MET A 12 14.05 -35.80 -6.62
CA MET A 12 14.20 -34.43 -7.09
C MET A 12 13.13 -33.58 -6.39
N GLN A 13 13.54 -32.88 -5.34
CA GLN A 13 12.64 -32.04 -4.56
C GLN A 13 12.28 -30.86 -5.47
N THR A 14 11.00 -30.78 -5.85
CA THR A 14 10.48 -29.71 -6.69
C THR A 14 10.33 -28.44 -5.88
N ASP A 15 10.40 -27.28 -6.55
CA ASP A 15 10.11 -26.00 -5.92
C ASP A 15 8.65 -25.99 -5.45
N THR A 16 8.40 -25.59 -4.21
CA THR A 16 7.04 -25.58 -3.62
C THR A 16 6.80 -24.32 -2.82
N ILE A 17 5.54 -23.92 -2.73
CA ILE A 17 5.07 -22.88 -1.82
C ILE A 17 4.16 -23.54 -0.79
N GLY A 18 4.38 -23.22 0.47
CA GLY A 18 3.59 -23.76 1.57
C GLY A 18 3.50 -22.78 2.72
N PHE A 19 2.87 -23.22 3.81
CA PHE A 19 2.79 -22.45 5.04
C PHE A 19 2.95 -23.34 6.27
N PHE A 20 3.32 -22.72 7.39
CA PHE A 20 3.42 -23.32 8.71
C PHE A 20 3.17 -22.26 9.79
N GLY A 21 2.43 -22.60 10.83
CA GLY A 21 2.27 -21.71 11.98
C GLY A 21 0.93 -21.87 12.68
N LYS A 22 0.50 -20.80 13.38
CA LYS A 22 -0.80 -20.75 14.04
C LYS A 22 -1.77 -19.85 13.29
N LEU A 23 -3.06 -20.20 13.41
CA LEU A 23 -4.17 -19.44 12.85
C LEU A 23 -5.26 -19.27 13.92
N PRO A 24 -5.99 -18.14 13.94
CA PRO A 24 -7.03 -17.89 14.94
C PRO A 24 -8.16 -18.92 14.95
N THR A 25 -8.39 -19.62 13.83
CA THR A 25 -9.45 -20.64 13.69
C THR A 25 -9.03 -22.04 14.14
N ASN A 26 -7.74 -22.30 14.37
CA ASN A 26 -7.21 -23.62 14.71
C ASN A 26 -6.67 -23.65 16.14
N GLY A 27 -6.84 -24.79 16.83
CA GLY A 27 -6.30 -24.99 18.17
C GLY A 27 -4.80 -25.31 18.20
N ASP A 28 -4.30 -25.94 17.13
CA ASP A 28 -2.91 -26.40 16.99
C ASP A 28 -2.25 -25.84 15.73
N PHE A 29 -0.98 -26.20 15.52
CA PHE A 29 -0.23 -25.82 14.33
C PHE A 29 -0.88 -26.37 13.06
N VAL A 30 -0.85 -25.53 12.03
CA VAL A 30 -1.27 -25.89 10.68
C VAL A 30 -0.06 -25.89 9.76
N SER A 31 -0.05 -26.80 8.79
CA SER A 31 1.00 -26.84 7.78
C SER A 31 0.48 -27.38 6.45
N SER A 32 1.08 -26.93 5.36
CA SER A 32 0.85 -27.48 4.02
C SER A 32 2.06 -27.23 3.13
N ALA A 33 2.45 -28.23 2.34
CA ALA A 33 3.45 -28.15 1.26
C ALA A 33 4.87 -27.63 1.62
N LEU A 34 5.20 -27.46 2.91
CA LEU A 34 6.55 -27.17 3.41
C LEU A 34 7.28 -28.46 3.80
N GLY A 35 8.58 -28.54 3.52
CA GLY A 35 9.41 -29.68 3.93
C GLY A 35 9.57 -29.76 5.46
N LEU A 36 9.63 -30.97 6.01
CA LEU A 36 9.74 -31.19 7.46
C LEU A 36 10.97 -30.52 8.10
N ARG A 37 12.10 -30.48 7.37
CA ARG A 37 13.31 -29.78 7.82
C ARG A 37 13.04 -28.29 8.03
N LEU A 38 12.48 -27.62 7.00
CA LEU A 38 12.15 -26.19 7.09
C LEU A 38 11.13 -25.91 8.20
N GLN A 39 10.12 -26.76 8.36
CA GLN A 39 9.16 -26.63 9.46
C GLN A 39 9.85 -26.70 10.83
N GLY A 40 10.78 -27.65 11.02
CA GLY A 40 11.53 -27.79 12.26
C GLY A 40 12.41 -26.58 12.58
N GLU A 41 13.12 -26.06 11.58
CA GLU A 41 13.95 -24.85 11.73
C GLU A 41 13.10 -23.63 12.09
N ILE A 42 11.97 -23.41 11.40
CA ILE A 42 11.04 -22.31 11.71
C ILE A 42 10.44 -22.46 13.11
N ASP A 43 10.03 -23.67 13.51
CA ASP A 43 9.47 -23.94 14.84
C ASP A 43 10.49 -23.67 15.95
N GLN A 44 11.70 -24.24 15.83
CA GLN A 44 12.76 -24.06 16.83
C GLN A 44 13.17 -22.59 16.95
N TRP A 45 13.40 -21.91 15.82
CA TRP A 45 13.79 -20.51 15.80
C TRP A 45 12.70 -19.60 16.38
N SER A 46 11.44 -19.80 15.97
CA SER A 46 10.32 -18.98 16.44
C SER A 46 10.01 -19.20 17.92
N ARG A 47 10.08 -20.45 18.43
CA ARG A 47 9.88 -20.73 19.86
C ARG A 47 10.96 -20.08 20.71
N GLY A 48 12.23 -20.25 20.33
CA GLY A 48 13.34 -19.60 21.01
C GLY A 48 13.20 -18.08 20.99
N GLY A 49 12.84 -17.51 19.84
CA GLY A 49 12.57 -16.08 19.67
C GLY A 49 11.47 -15.53 20.57
N LEU A 50 10.35 -16.24 20.71
CA LEU A 50 9.25 -15.84 21.59
C LEU A 50 9.65 -15.89 23.07
N ILE A 51 10.44 -16.89 23.49
CA ILE A 51 10.99 -16.96 24.85
C ILE A 51 11.94 -15.78 25.11
N ALA A 52 12.81 -15.47 24.16
CA ALA A 52 13.73 -14.33 24.27
C ALA A 52 12.99 -12.97 24.26
N LEU A 53 11.93 -12.84 23.48
CA LEU A 53 11.05 -11.65 23.49
C LEU A 53 10.37 -11.47 24.84
N GLU A 54 9.85 -12.54 25.43
CA GLU A 54 9.25 -12.51 26.77
C GLU A 54 10.28 -12.11 27.83
N ALA A 55 11.49 -12.66 27.76
CA ALA A 55 12.59 -12.29 28.65
C ALA A 55 13.01 -10.82 28.49
N ALA A 56 13.00 -10.28 27.26
CA ALA A 56 13.45 -8.92 26.96
C ALA A 56 12.40 -7.83 27.21
N LEU A 57 11.12 -8.11 26.92
CA LEU A 57 10.03 -7.11 26.91
C LEU A 57 9.01 -7.31 28.04
N GLY A 58 9.16 -8.36 28.86
CA GLY A 58 8.26 -8.65 29.97
C GLY A 58 6.82 -8.84 29.49
N THR A 59 5.83 -8.41 30.27
CA THR A 59 4.40 -8.66 30.00
C THR A 59 3.87 -8.05 28.70
N ASP A 60 4.56 -7.04 28.15
CA ASP A 60 4.13 -6.33 26.93
C ASP A 60 4.52 -7.05 25.63
N TRP A 61 5.33 -8.11 25.70
CA TRP A 61 5.88 -8.80 24.52
C TRP A 61 4.78 -9.23 23.53
N ARG A 62 3.63 -9.71 24.04
CA ARG A 62 2.51 -10.16 23.19
C ARG A 62 1.89 -9.00 22.43
N ARG A 63 1.62 -7.89 23.12
CA ARG A 63 1.04 -6.69 22.49
C ARG A 63 1.96 -6.15 21.41
N LEU A 64 3.26 -6.07 21.69
CA LEU A 64 4.26 -5.56 20.74
C LEU A 64 4.44 -6.51 19.56
N PHE A 65 4.49 -7.83 19.79
CA PHE A 65 4.56 -8.83 18.73
C PHE A 65 3.39 -8.70 17.75
N HIS A 66 2.15 -8.64 18.25
CA HIS A 66 0.93 -8.49 17.42
C HIS A 66 0.75 -7.09 16.81
N ALA A 67 1.51 -6.09 17.27
CA ALA A 67 1.50 -4.76 16.66
C ALA A 67 2.43 -4.65 15.43
N THR A 68 3.26 -5.65 15.19
CA THR A 68 4.17 -5.65 14.02
C THR A 68 3.45 -6.06 12.74
N ALA A 69 3.85 -5.43 11.62
CA ALA A 69 3.43 -5.84 10.28
C ALA A 69 4.15 -7.13 9.84
N ALA A 70 3.72 -7.70 8.72
CA ALA A 70 4.40 -8.84 8.12
C ALA A 70 5.88 -8.52 7.81
N TRP A 71 6.75 -9.48 8.14
CA TRP A 71 8.17 -9.46 7.79
C TRP A 71 8.40 -10.33 6.56
N ARG A 72 9.06 -9.78 5.56
CA ARG A 72 9.58 -10.52 4.41
C ARG A 72 10.96 -11.04 4.72
N PHE A 73 11.29 -12.21 4.19
CA PHE A 73 12.61 -12.78 4.35
C PHE A 73 13.06 -13.56 3.12
N VAL A 74 14.39 -13.63 2.96
CA VAL A 74 15.07 -14.60 2.10
C VAL A 74 16.22 -15.21 2.88
N VAL A 75 16.34 -16.53 2.83
CA VAL A 75 17.39 -17.32 3.47
C VAL A 75 18.10 -18.13 2.40
N GLY A 76 19.44 -18.10 2.43
CA GLY A 76 20.29 -18.79 1.46
C GLY A 76 20.27 -20.31 1.53
N ASN A 77 20.81 -20.92 0.48
CA ASN A 77 20.91 -22.37 0.32
C ASN A 77 21.65 -23.00 1.50
N GLY A 78 21.17 -24.16 1.95
CA GLY A 78 21.81 -24.98 2.98
C GLY A 78 21.57 -24.53 4.43
N ILE A 79 20.95 -23.35 4.66
CA ILE A 79 20.71 -22.82 6.00
C ILE A 79 19.46 -23.49 6.62
N TRP A 80 18.26 -23.15 6.13
CA TRP A 80 17.01 -23.75 6.63
C TRP A 80 16.52 -24.92 5.79
N ALA A 81 16.93 -24.97 4.52
CA ALA A 81 16.62 -26.03 3.58
C ALA A 81 17.79 -26.22 2.60
N PRO A 82 17.85 -27.32 1.84
CA PRO A 82 18.89 -27.50 0.82
C PRO A 82 18.92 -26.34 -0.20
N GLY A 83 17.75 -25.93 -0.71
CA GLY A 83 17.58 -24.73 -1.54
C GLY A 83 17.30 -23.45 -0.74
N ALA A 84 17.25 -22.32 -1.46
CA ALA A 84 16.92 -21.02 -0.88
C ALA A 84 15.46 -21.00 -0.44
N VAL A 85 15.16 -20.18 0.56
CA VAL A 85 13.80 -19.99 1.06
C VAL A 85 13.45 -18.52 1.01
N ALA A 86 12.38 -18.16 0.31
CA ALA A 86 11.81 -16.82 0.33
C ALA A 86 10.42 -16.89 0.97
N GLY A 87 10.07 -15.93 1.81
CA GLY A 87 8.81 -16.02 2.53
C GLY A 87 8.42 -14.77 3.29
N ILE A 88 7.28 -14.87 3.97
CA ILE A 88 6.76 -13.86 4.89
C ILE A 88 6.49 -14.50 6.24
N LEU A 89 6.60 -13.69 7.28
CA LEU A 89 6.30 -14.02 8.67
C LEU A 89 5.30 -12.98 9.19
N LEU A 90 4.09 -13.42 9.51
CA LEU A 90 3.03 -12.60 10.08
C LEU A 90 2.81 -12.99 11.55
N PRO A 91 2.78 -12.04 12.51
CA PRO A 91 2.38 -12.34 13.87
C PRO A 91 1.00 -12.99 13.92
N SER A 92 0.85 -14.06 14.69
CA SER A 92 -0.44 -14.75 14.79
C SER A 92 -0.64 -15.44 16.14
N ARG A 93 -1.83 -16.02 16.32
CA ARG A 93 -2.25 -16.73 17.53
C ARG A 93 -3.18 -17.87 17.16
N ASP A 94 -3.20 -18.92 17.97
CA ASP A 94 -4.25 -19.95 17.85
C ASP A 94 -5.57 -19.49 18.47
N ARG A 95 -6.60 -20.33 18.32
CA ARG A 95 -7.95 -20.15 18.88
C ARG A 95 -7.95 -19.94 20.41
N VAL A 96 -6.92 -20.38 21.12
CA VAL A 96 -6.80 -20.27 22.58
C VAL A 96 -5.94 -19.05 22.97
N GLY A 97 -5.42 -18.29 22.00
CA GLY A 97 -4.65 -17.06 22.22
C GLY A 97 -3.14 -17.27 22.42
N ARG A 98 -2.61 -18.49 22.24
CA ARG A 98 -1.17 -18.72 22.31
C ARG A 98 -0.51 -18.14 21.06
N SER A 99 0.43 -17.22 21.26
CA SER A 99 1.09 -16.50 20.15
C SER A 99 2.14 -17.35 19.46
N PHE A 100 2.14 -17.36 18.13
CA PHE A 100 3.15 -17.96 17.27
C PHE A 100 2.94 -17.43 15.85
N PRO A 101 3.99 -17.11 15.08
CA PRO A 101 3.81 -16.55 13.75
C PRO A 101 3.15 -17.51 12.74
N LEU A 102 2.46 -16.97 11.76
CA LEU A 102 2.14 -17.65 10.51
C LEU A 102 3.25 -17.36 9.50
N VAL A 103 3.85 -18.42 8.93
CA VAL A 103 4.88 -18.30 7.90
C VAL A 103 4.36 -18.87 6.58
N ILE A 104 4.45 -18.09 5.50
CA ILE A 104 4.28 -18.57 4.12
C ILE A 104 5.65 -18.55 3.45
N ALA A 105 6.08 -19.66 2.86
CA ALA A 105 7.41 -19.79 2.31
C ALA A 105 7.43 -20.56 0.97
N ALA A 106 8.25 -20.08 0.04
CA ALA A 106 8.66 -20.75 -1.17
C ALA A 106 10.03 -21.42 -0.96
N GLN A 107 10.12 -22.72 -1.21
CA GLN A 107 11.37 -23.49 -1.23
C GLN A 107 11.87 -23.57 -2.67
N LEU A 108 13.04 -22.99 -2.93
CA LEU A 108 13.61 -22.85 -4.27
C LEU A 108 14.86 -23.74 -4.39
N GLN A 109 14.63 -25.00 -4.70
CA GLN A 109 15.64 -26.05 -4.81
C GLN A 109 16.54 -25.83 -6.04
N LYS A 110 15.99 -25.21 -7.09
CA LYS A 110 16.71 -24.94 -8.35
C LYS A 110 17.41 -23.58 -8.39
N PHE A 111 17.30 -22.78 -7.35
CA PHE A 111 17.83 -21.42 -7.34
C PHE A 111 19.35 -21.40 -7.11
N SER A 112 20.06 -20.73 -8.02
CA SER A 112 21.52 -20.61 -8.03
C SER A 112 22.04 -19.16 -8.08
N GLY A 113 21.14 -18.17 -8.00
CA GLY A 113 21.48 -16.74 -8.02
C GLY A 113 21.84 -16.16 -6.65
N GLN A 114 21.94 -14.83 -6.56
CA GLN A 114 22.11 -14.17 -5.26
C GLN A 114 20.76 -14.02 -4.57
N ILE A 115 20.66 -14.34 -3.28
CA ILE A 115 19.38 -14.22 -2.56
C ILE A 115 18.79 -12.80 -2.57
N ARG A 116 19.60 -11.78 -2.85
CA ARG A 116 19.14 -10.40 -3.04
C ARG A 116 18.26 -10.24 -4.26
N ASP A 117 18.50 -11.00 -5.32
CA ASP A 117 17.73 -10.94 -6.57
C ASP A 117 16.27 -11.38 -6.33
N LEU A 118 16.04 -12.24 -5.33
CA LEU A 118 14.69 -12.64 -4.92
C LEU A 118 13.95 -11.52 -4.18
N CYS A 119 14.66 -10.62 -3.50
CA CYS A 119 14.04 -9.49 -2.79
C CYS A 119 13.39 -8.47 -3.73
N GLU A 120 13.78 -8.47 -5.01
CA GLU A 120 13.26 -7.53 -6.02
C GLU A 120 11.86 -7.90 -6.52
N ASP A 121 11.40 -9.13 -6.22
CA ASP A 121 10.06 -9.57 -6.60
C ASP A 121 8.98 -9.08 -5.63
N ASP A 122 8.79 -7.76 -5.62
CA ASP A 122 7.84 -7.08 -4.74
C ASP A 122 6.41 -7.60 -4.93
N THR A 123 6.03 -7.93 -6.17
CA THR A 123 4.69 -8.45 -6.48
C THR A 123 4.41 -9.80 -5.82
N TRP A 124 5.41 -10.68 -5.71
CA TRP A 124 5.25 -11.94 -5.03
C TRP A 124 5.06 -11.76 -3.52
N PHE A 125 5.91 -10.92 -2.90
CA PHE A 125 5.79 -10.64 -1.46
C PHE A 125 4.48 -9.94 -1.12
N ILE A 126 4.03 -8.97 -1.92
CA ILE A 126 2.71 -8.33 -1.74
C ILE A 126 1.58 -9.35 -1.78
N ALA A 127 1.60 -10.28 -2.75
CA ALA A 127 0.58 -11.31 -2.85
C ALA A 127 0.61 -12.29 -1.65
N ALA A 128 1.80 -12.67 -1.20
CA ALA A 128 1.98 -13.53 -0.03
C ALA A 128 1.54 -12.84 1.27
N GLU A 129 1.86 -11.55 1.46
CA GLU A 129 1.39 -10.72 2.58
C GLU A 129 -0.14 -10.62 2.59
N ALA A 130 -0.74 -10.25 1.46
CA ALA A 130 -2.19 -10.13 1.33
C ALA A 130 -2.90 -11.45 1.68
N LEU A 131 -2.35 -12.60 1.27
CA LEU A 131 -2.87 -13.91 1.64
C LEU A 131 -2.73 -14.18 3.13
N ALA A 132 -1.58 -13.87 3.73
CA ALA A 132 -1.37 -14.04 5.17
C ALA A 132 -2.33 -13.18 5.99
N GLU A 133 -2.54 -11.92 5.61
CA GLU A 133 -3.44 -10.98 6.28
C GLU A 133 -4.91 -11.42 6.26
N THR A 134 -5.31 -12.29 5.31
CA THR A 134 -6.66 -12.89 5.33
C THR A 134 -6.89 -13.73 6.59
N SER A 135 -5.83 -14.29 7.19
CA SER A 135 -5.93 -15.12 8.40
C SER A 135 -6.40 -14.36 9.64
N GLU A 136 -6.27 -13.03 9.65
CA GLU A 136 -6.70 -12.19 10.77
C GLU A 136 -8.13 -11.68 10.58
N LYS A 137 -8.75 -11.90 9.41
CA LYS A 137 -10.08 -11.38 9.11
C LYS A 137 -11.17 -12.28 9.73
N PRO A 138 -12.30 -11.69 10.19
CA PRO A 138 -13.39 -12.45 10.79
C PRO A 138 -14.02 -13.51 9.86
N ASP A 139 -13.93 -13.32 8.54
CA ASP A 139 -14.46 -14.18 7.50
C ASP A 139 -13.42 -15.15 6.92
N PHE A 140 -12.32 -15.38 7.63
CA PHE A 140 -11.26 -16.29 7.20
C PHE A 140 -11.78 -17.70 6.87
N ASP A 141 -11.47 -18.18 5.66
CA ASP A 141 -11.78 -19.53 5.20
C ASP A 141 -10.48 -20.27 4.84
N MET A 142 -10.22 -21.36 5.56
CA MET A 142 -9.01 -22.18 5.37
C MET A 142 -8.90 -22.77 3.97
N ARG A 143 -10.00 -23.19 3.34
CA ARG A 143 -9.96 -23.81 2.01
C ARG A 143 -9.55 -22.77 0.97
N ARG A 144 -10.14 -21.58 1.02
CA ARG A 144 -9.77 -20.45 0.17
C ARG A 144 -8.33 -20.03 0.38
N PHE A 145 -7.85 -20.01 1.62
CA PHE A 145 -6.46 -19.70 1.93
C PHE A 145 -5.49 -20.72 1.29
N VAL A 146 -5.74 -22.02 1.46
CA VAL A 146 -4.94 -23.08 0.84
C VAL A 146 -4.97 -23.01 -0.68
N GLU A 147 -6.13 -22.71 -1.29
CA GLU A 147 -6.24 -22.48 -2.73
C GLU A 147 -5.46 -21.24 -3.20
N GLY A 148 -5.48 -20.16 -2.42
CA GLY A 148 -4.69 -18.97 -2.67
C GLY A 148 -3.19 -19.26 -2.69
N ILE A 149 -2.69 -20.00 -1.70
CA ILE A 149 -1.29 -20.46 -1.64
C ILE A 149 -0.92 -21.27 -2.90
N LYS A 150 -1.79 -22.19 -3.35
CA LYS A 150 -1.55 -23.00 -4.55
C LYS A 150 -1.53 -22.19 -5.85
N ARG A 151 -2.18 -21.02 -5.87
CA ARG A 151 -2.24 -20.11 -7.03
C ARG A 151 -1.09 -19.10 -7.05
N LEU A 152 -0.35 -18.95 -5.94
CA LEU A 152 0.85 -18.13 -5.95
C LEU A 152 1.86 -18.72 -6.94
N ARG A 153 2.36 -17.87 -7.83
CA ARG A 153 3.54 -18.20 -8.63
C ARG A 153 4.77 -18.31 -7.73
N LEU A 154 5.83 -18.97 -8.18
CA LEU A 154 7.12 -18.93 -7.49
C LEU A 154 7.72 -17.52 -7.58
N PRO A 155 8.48 -17.07 -6.57
CA PRO A 155 9.23 -15.82 -6.63
C PRO A 155 10.29 -15.91 -7.73
N LEU A 156 10.41 -14.83 -8.49
CA LEU A 156 11.35 -14.71 -9.59
C LEU A 156 12.57 -13.93 -9.12
N ALA A 157 13.75 -14.35 -9.57
CA ALA A 157 14.95 -13.55 -9.41
C ALA A 157 15.17 -12.77 -10.70
N ASN A 158 15.35 -11.45 -10.59
CA ASN A 158 15.83 -10.64 -11.70
C ASN A 158 17.37 -10.58 -11.61
N PRO A 159 18.10 -11.33 -12.44
CA PRO A 159 19.56 -11.30 -12.37
C PRO A 159 20.05 -9.94 -12.86
N ARG A 160 20.65 -9.14 -11.97
CA ARG A 160 21.47 -8.01 -12.39
C ARG A 160 22.72 -8.54 -13.12
N THR A 161 22.98 -8.01 -14.32
CA THR A 161 24.30 -8.04 -14.94
C THR A 161 25.26 -7.16 -14.14
N ALA A 162 25.86 -7.73 -13.09
CA ALA A 162 27.22 -7.46 -12.63
C ALA A 162 27.46 -8.26 -11.33
N ALA A 163 28.41 -9.18 -11.37
CA ALA A 163 28.99 -9.77 -10.18
C ALA A 163 29.60 -8.64 -9.33
N SER A 164 29.02 -8.38 -8.16
CA SER A 164 29.69 -7.58 -7.13
C SER A 164 30.40 -8.54 -6.18
N ASP A 165 31.69 -8.31 -5.93
CA ASP A 165 32.56 -9.11 -5.05
C ASP A 165 32.18 -9.06 -3.56
N THR A 166 31.01 -8.52 -3.21
CA THR A 166 30.53 -8.52 -1.82
C THR A 166 30.01 -9.89 -1.42
N PRO A 167 30.41 -10.44 -0.26
CA PRO A 167 29.90 -11.73 0.20
C PRO A 167 28.38 -11.68 0.35
N SER A 168 27.70 -12.64 -0.27
CA SER A 168 26.25 -12.78 -0.16
C SER A 168 25.85 -13.01 1.30
N PRO A 169 24.84 -12.28 1.82
CA PRO A 169 24.34 -12.52 3.16
C PRO A 169 23.74 -13.92 3.27
N ALA A 170 23.75 -14.47 4.49
CA ALA A 170 23.10 -15.75 4.80
C ALA A 170 21.57 -15.59 4.81
N SER A 171 21.08 -14.46 5.30
CA SER A 171 19.66 -14.11 5.20
C SER A 171 19.42 -12.61 5.14
N LEU A 172 18.28 -12.23 4.57
CA LEU A 172 17.77 -10.87 4.46
C LEU A 172 16.38 -10.83 5.07
N TRP A 173 16.13 -9.85 5.92
CA TRP A 173 14.85 -9.66 6.63
C TRP A 173 14.45 -8.21 6.49
N TRP A 174 13.23 -7.94 6.02
CA TRP A 174 12.75 -6.57 5.90
C TRP A 174 11.24 -6.51 6.01
N ARG A 175 10.73 -5.35 6.36
CA ARG A 175 9.31 -5.03 6.31
C ARG A 175 9.14 -3.72 5.57
N ILE A 176 7.98 -3.54 4.98
CA ILE A 176 7.60 -2.27 4.38
C ILE A 176 6.80 -1.50 5.43
N SER A 177 7.34 -0.37 5.90
CA SER A 177 6.62 0.47 6.85
C SER A 177 5.32 1.01 6.23
N PRO A 178 4.17 0.88 6.91
CA PRO A 178 2.93 1.51 6.48
C PRO A 178 3.15 3.02 6.32
N GLY A 179 2.89 3.56 5.13
CA GLY A 179 2.93 5.00 4.85
C GLY A 179 4.21 5.58 4.23
N THR A 180 5.40 4.99 4.43
CA THR A 180 6.67 5.54 3.88
C THR A 180 7.29 4.72 2.76
N ARG A 181 6.83 3.49 2.53
CA ARG A 181 7.40 2.51 1.58
C ARG A 181 8.91 2.23 1.75
N GLN A 182 9.52 2.67 2.86
CA GLN A 182 10.91 2.34 3.15
C GLN A 182 10.99 0.89 3.68
N GLY A 183 11.80 0.07 3.00
CA GLY A 183 12.18 -1.24 3.50
C GLY A 183 13.15 -1.08 4.67
N LYS A 184 12.66 -1.27 5.90
CA LYS A 184 13.53 -1.36 7.09
C LYS A 184 13.76 -2.83 7.40
N GLY A 185 15.01 -3.19 7.63
CA GLY A 185 15.41 -4.57 7.74
C GLY A 185 16.81 -4.77 8.29
N PHE A 186 17.19 -6.03 8.40
CA PHE A 186 18.53 -6.45 8.77
C PHE A 186 18.97 -7.63 7.91
N ARG A 187 20.28 -7.90 7.93
CA ARG A 187 20.89 -9.03 7.24
C ARG A 187 21.71 -9.84 8.24
N THR A 188 21.79 -11.14 8.03
CA THR A 188 22.67 -12.02 8.82
C THR A 188 23.79 -12.56 7.92
N THR A 189 24.95 -12.78 8.51
CA THR A 189 26.11 -13.43 7.85
C THR A 189 26.15 -14.94 8.09
N ALA A 190 25.35 -15.45 9.04
CA ALA A 190 25.16 -16.86 9.37
C ALA A 190 23.65 -17.18 9.50
N ALA A 191 23.31 -18.42 9.89
CA ALA A 191 21.94 -18.81 10.18
C ALA A 191 21.27 -17.85 11.18
N PRO A 192 20.00 -17.42 10.96
CA PRO A 192 19.29 -16.53 11.88
C PRO A 192 19.29 -17.07 13.31
N THR A 193 19.65 -16.24 14.28
CA THR A 193 19.69 -16.62 15.71
C THR A 193 18.42 -16.18 16.43
N VAL A 194 18.23 -16.65 17.67
CA VAL A 194 17.13 -16.24 18.54
C VAL A 194 17.12 -14.72 18.78
N ASP A 195 18.29 -14.08 18.87
CA ASP A 195 18.39 -12.62 19.03
C ASP A 195 17.93 -11.87 17.77
N ASP A 196 18.11 -12.46 16.58
CA ASP A 196 17.59 -11.89 15.34
C ASP A 196 16.05 -11.88 15.31
N PHE A 197 15.40 -12.83 15.98
CA PHE A 197 13.94 -12.83 16.13
C PHE A 197 13.47 -11.65 17.00
N VAL A 198 14.21 -11.31 18.06
CA VAL A 198 13.89 -10.15 18.92
C VAL A 198 13.91 -8.83 18.12
N LYS A 199 14.80 -8.72 17.11
CA LYS A 199 14.87 -7.55 16.21
C LYS A 199 13.60 -7.36 15.38
N LEU A 200 12.83 -8.41 15.12
CA LEU A 200 11.57 -8.33 14.38
C LEU A 200 10.53 -7.45 15.11
N VAL A 201 10.60 -7.39 16.45
CA VAL A 201 9.69 -6.62 17.29
C VAL A 201 10.31 -5.31 17.77
N THR A 202 11.61 -5.33 18.09
CA THR A 202 12.31 -4.20 18.73
C THR A 202 12.89 -3.18 17.76
N SER A 203 12.90 -3.45 16.45
CA SER A 203 13.46 -2.53 15.44
C SER A 203 12.71 -1.20 15.30
N ASP A 204 11.51 -1.05 15.87
CA ASP A 204 10.85 0.27 16.08
C ASP A 204 11.15 0.91 17.44
N ALA A 205 11.51 0.12 18.45
CA ALA A 205 11.60 0.57 19.84
C ALA A 205 12.88 1.36 20.16
N SER A 206 13.90 1.32 19.31
CA SER A 206 15.22 1.93 19.58
C SER A 206 15.29 3.46 19.36
N LYS A 207 14.16 4.16 19.28
CA LYS A 207 14.11 5.65 19.31
C LYS A 207 13.12 6.24 20.32
N THR A 208 12.74 5.49 21.34
CA THR A 208 11.99 6.02 22.49
C THR A 208 12.62 5.51 23.78
N ALA A 209 13.77 6.08 24.13
CA ALA A 209 14.19 6.17 25.52
C ALA A 209 13.69 7.52 26.08
N PRO A 210 13.13 7.58 27.31
CA PRO A 210 12.55 8.80 27.84
C PRO A 210 13.67 9.76 28.24
N MET A 211 13.70 10.94 27.63
CA MET A 211 14.51 12.05 28.11
C MET A 211 13.81 12.63 29.34
N GLU A 212 14.41 12.43 30.52
CA GLU A 212 13.93 12.94 31.80
C GLU A 212 13.60 14.44 31.72
N GLN A 213 12.33 14.75 31.97
CA GLN A 213 11.86 16.11 32.21
C GLN A 213 12.43 16.60 33.54
N ARG A 214 13.46 17.45 33.47
CA ARG A 214 13.75 18.39 34.56
C ARG A 214 12.59 19.37 34.64
N ARG A 215 11.78 19.22 35.69
CA ARG A 215 10.79 20.21 36.12
C ARG A 215 11.46 21.56 36.37
N SER A 216 11.03 22.58 35.65
CA SER A 216 11.06 23.97 36.09
C SER A 216 9.62 24.49 36.09
N GLU A 217 9.16 24.97 37.24
CA GLU A 217 7.82 25.51 37.46
C GLU A 217 7.49 26.70 36.54
N PRO A 218 6.22 26.90 36.14
CA PRO A 218 5.84 28.07 35.37
C PRO A 218 5.55 29.26 36.28
N ALA A 219 6.28 30.36 36.06
CA ALA A 219 5.91 31.68 36.54
C ALA A 219 4.77 32.26 35.67
N VAL A 220 3.76 32.81 36.34
CA VAL A 220 2.59 33.47 35.72
C VAL A 220 3.00 34.79 35.05
N PRO A 221 2.69 35.04 33.76
CA PRO A 221 2.79 36.37 33.17
C PRO A 221 1.47 37.15 33.34
N PRO A 222 1.51 38.49 33.50
CA PRO A 222 0.31 39.29 33.65
C PRO A 222 -0.33 39.63 32.29
N ALA A 223 -1.63 39.92 32.35
CA ALA A 223 -2.55 40.12 31.24
C ALA A 223 -2.11 41.17 30.21
N ALA A 224 -2.28 40.83 28.93
CA ALA A 224 -2.22 41.75 27.80
C ALA A 224 -3.64 42.06 27.26
N LYS A 225 -3.82 43.31 26.83
CA LYS A 225 -5.03 43.93 26.29
C LYS A 225 -5.44 43.33 24.92
N PRO A 226 -6.69 43.53 24.46
CA PRO A 226 -7.20 42.87 23.26
C PRO A 226 -6.62 43.49 22.00
N GLU A 227 -5.88 42.69 21.22
CA GLU A 227 -5.42 43.05 19.88
C GLU A 227 -6.48 42.76 18.82
N ALA A 228 -6.48 43.62 17.82
CA ALA A 228 -7.47 43.79 16.78
C ALA A 228 -7.60 42.56 15.86
N VAL A 229 -8.78 42.47 15.22
CA VAL A 229 -9.13 41.53 14.16
C VAL A 229 -8.02 41.54 13.09
N ALA A 230 -7.20 40.49 13.07
CA ALA A 230 -6.16 40.31 12.07
C ALA A 230 -6.80 39.94 10.72
N ALA A 231 -6.33 40.63 9.68
CA ALA A 231 -6.73 40.41 8.30
C ALA A 231 -6.46 38.97 7.83
N VAL A 232 -7.32 38.48 6.94
CA VAL A 232 -7.24 37.16 6.29
C VAL A 232 -5.88 37.01 5.59
N PRO A 233 -5.09 35.94 5.84
CA PRO A 233 -3.85 35.69 5.11
C PRO A 233 -4.17 35.40 3.63
N GLN A 234 -3.55 36.12 2.71
CA GLN A 234 -3.64 35.81 1.27
C GLN A 234 -2.57 34.79 0.91
N SER A 235 -2.92 33.79 0.07
CA SER A 235 -1.97 32.76 -0.39
C SER A 235 -0.78 33.41 -1.09
N ARG A 236 0.43 32.90 -0.84
CA ARG A 236 1.65 33.41 -1.46
C ARG A 236 2.02 32.65 -2.74
N LEU A 237 1.50 31.44 -2.91
CA LEU A 237 1.79 30.56 -4.03
C LEU A 237 0.82 30.80 -5.19
N LYS A 238 1.36 30.84 -6.41
CA LYS A 238 0.58 30.87 -7.65
C LYS A 238 0.32 29.43 -8.11
N ILE A 239 -0.94 29.10 -8.34
CA ILE A 239 -1.36 27.79 -8.84
C ILE A 239 -1.34 27.80 -10.38
N GLU A 240 -0.65 26.83 -10.96
CA GLU A 240 -0.74 26.49 -12.38
C GLU A 240 -1.22 25.05 -12.55
N ARG A 241 -1.78 24.71 -13.71
CA ARG A 241 -2.40 23.40 -13.92
C ARG A 241 -2.38 22.91 -15.36
N SER A 242 -2.36 21.60 -15.53
CA SER A 242 -2.74 20.90 -16.77
C SER A 242 -3.69 19.75 -16.45
N GLN A 243 -4.50 19.37 -17.43
CA GLN A 243 -5.46 18.28 -17.30
C GLN A 243 -5.59 17.55 -18.62
N ALA A 244 -5.75 16.24 -18.57
CA ALA A 244 -5.96 15.41 -19.74
C ALA A 244 -6.77 14.18 -19.37
N SER A 245 -7.60 13.70 -20.30
CA SER A 245 -8.46 12.55 -20.10
C SER A 245 -8.74 11.86 -21.44
N HIS A 246 -8.69 10.53 -21.46
CA HIS A 246 -8.88 9.74 -22.66
C HIS A 246 -9.63 8.43 -22.36
N ALA A 247 -10.36 7.91 -23.36
CA ALA A 247 -11.14 6.67 -23.19
C ALA A 247 -10.26 5.40 -23.05
N GLY A 248 -8.96 5.51 -23.33
CA GLY A 248 -8.04 4.38 -23.42
C GLY A 248 -8.02 3.75 -24.82
N THR A 249 -7.39 2.59 -24.96
CA THR A 249 -7.20 1.91 -26.26
C THR A 249 -8.34 0.97 -26.67
N ARG A 250 -9.27 0.68 -25.74
CA ARG A 250 -10.33 -0.31 -25.94
C ARG A 250 -11.74 0.27 -25.92
N LEU A 251 -11.99 1.30 -25.12
CA LEU A 251 -13.32 1.85 -24.91
C LEU A 251 -13.57 3.00 -25.89
N SER A 252 -14.81 3.11 -26.37
CA SER A 252 -15.25 4.21 -27.25
C SER A 252 -15.76 5.42 -26.47
N MET A 253 -16.07 5.25 -25.19
CA MET A 253 -16.58 6.29 -24.31
C MET A 253 -15.70 6.44 -23.08
N ASN A 254 -15.65 7.66 -22.57
CA ASN A 254 -14.89 8.01 -21.38
C ASN A 254 -15.84 8.23 -20.19
N ALA A 255 -15.77 7.36 -19.20
CA ALA A 255 -16.52 7.42 -17.96
C ALA A 255 -15.78 8.17 -16.84
N ASP A 256 -14.58 8.69 -17.11
CA ASP A 256 -13.92 9.63 -16.20
C ASP A 256 -14.48 11.05 -16.37
N ALA A 257 -14.56 11.79 -15.26
CA ALA A 257 -14.89 13.21 -15.24
C ALA A 257 -13.86 13.98 -14.41
N LEU A 258 -13.46 15.14 -14.92
CA LEU A 258 -12.53 16.04 -14.25
C LEU A 258 -13.28 17.29 -13.77
N LEU A 259 -13.00 17.71 -12.54
CA LEU A 259 -13.35 19.04 -12.06
C LEU A 259 -12.08 19.84 -11.89
N VAL A 260 -12.07 21.04 -12.46
CA VAL A 260 -11.10 22.04 -12.07
C VAL A 260 -11.77 23.37 -11.81
N CYS A 261 -11.63 23.84 -10.58
CA CYS A 261 -12.08 25.13 -10.10
C CYS A 261 -10.87 25.88 -9.54
N ASP A 262 -10.61 27.10 -10.04
CA ASP A 262 -9.51 27.91 -9.54
C ASP A 262 -9.90 28.67 -8.26
N LYS A 263 -11.19 29.03 -8.13
CA LYS A 263 -11.75 29.76 -6.98
C LYS A 263 -13.13 29.21 -6.59
N PRO A 264 -13.25 28.49 -5.45
CA PRO A 264 -12.16 27.99 -4.61
C PRO A 264 -11.25 27.00 -5.37
N SER A 265 -9.99 26.87 -4.95
CA SER A 265 -9.02 25.97 -5.60
C SER A 265 -9.34 24.51 -5.30
N ILE A 266 -10.12 23.88 -6.17
CA ILE A 266 -10.60 22.50 -6.05
C ILE A 266 -10.37 21.77 -7.37
N PHE A 267 -9.74 20.62 -7.25
CA PHE A 267 -9.40 19.75 -8.37
C PHE A 267 -9.91 18.35 -8.04
N ALA A 268 -10.62 17.70 -8.96
CA ALA A 268 -11.09 16.34 -8.72
C ALA A 268 -11.02 15.47 -9.97
N VAL A 269 -10.70 14.20 -9.74
CA VAL A 269 -10.87 13.12 -10.70
C VAL A 269 -11.97 12.21 -10.16
N ALA A 270 -12.99 11.95 -10.97
CA ALA A 270 -14.00 10.94 -10.71
C ALA A 270 -13.96 9.89 -11.83
N ASP A 271 -13.74 8.63 -11.48
CA ASP A 271 -13.71 7.48 -12.37
C ASP A 271 -14.99 6.68 -12.16
N GLY A 272 -15.88 6.72 -13.16
CA GLY A 272 -17.15 6.00 -13.17
C GLY A 272 -16.93 4.52 -13.47
N VAL A 273 -17.36 3.65 -12.58
CA VAL A 273 -17.19 2.20 -12.73
C VAL A 273 -18.29 1.62 -13.62
N GLY A 274 -17.89 1.04 -14.75
CA GLY A 274 -18.76 0.39 -15.73
C GLY A 274 -18.36 0.75 -17.15
N ASP A 275 -19.07 0.21 -18.15
CA ASP A 275 -18.83 0.53 -19.57
C ASP A 275 -20.02 1.22 -20.27
N GLY A 276 -21.13 1.40 -19.54
CA GLY A 276 -22.33 2.08 -20.04
C GLY A 276 -22.42 3.57 -19.76
N ILE A 277 -23.50 4.19 -20.27
CA ILE A 277 -23.84 5.61 -20.03
C ILE A 277 -23.98 5.92 -18.53
N GLY A 278 -24.42 4.94 -17.73
CA GLY A 278 -24.55 5.10 -16.27
C GLY A 278 -23.23 5.40 -15.56
N ALA A 279 -22.10 4.84 -16.02
CA ALA A 279 -20.78 5.13 -15.47
C ALA A 279 -20.37 6.58 -15.74
N ILE A 280 -20.59 7.06 -16.96
CA ILE A 280 -20.35 8.46 -17.37
C ILE A 280 -21.20 9.41 -16.53
N GLU A 281 -22.49 9.12 -16.41
CA GLU A 281 -23.41 9.96 -15.64
C GLU A 281 -23.00 10.00 -14.15
N THR A 282 -22.54 8.89 -13.60
CA THR A 282 -22.08 8.79 -12.21
C THR A 282 -20.91 9.73 -11.93
N ALA A 283 -19.86 9.67 -12.75
CA ALA A 283 -18.70 10.55 -12.60
C ALA A 283 -19.09 12.03 -12.77
N ARG A 284 -19.94 12.35 -13.76
CA ARG A 284 -20.42 13.71 -14.02
C ARG A 284 -21.27 14.28 -12.88
N ILE A 285 -22.13 13.47 -12.26
CA ILE A 285 -22.91 13.89 -11.08
C ILE A 285 -21.98 14.26 -9.95
N ALA A 286 -20.96 13.44 -9.67
CA ALA A 286 -20.00 13.70 -8.60
C ALA A 286 -19.26 15.03 -8.83
N THR A 287 -18.70 15.25 -10.02
CA THR A 287 -17.98 16.50 -10.33
C THR A 287 -18.89 17.71 -10.39
N GLN A 288 -20.14 17.57 -10.87
CA GLN A 288 -21.10 18.68 -10.94
C GLN A 288 -21.57 19.14 -9.55
N ILE A 289 -21.77 18.20 -8.61
CA ILE A 289 -22.12 18.55 -7.23
C ILE A 289 -20.93 19.24 -6.54
N LEU A 290 -19.71 18.75 -6.77
CA LEU A 290 -18.48 19.38 -6.26
C LEU A 290 -18.24 20.77 -6.87
N ALA A 291 -18.65 21.02 -8.11
CA ALA A 291 -18.54 22.33 -8.75
C ALA A 291 -19.39 23.41 -8.05
N GLY A 292 -20.37 23.03 -7.23
CA GLY A 292 -21.19 23.94 -6.44
C GLY A 292 -20.65 24.22 -5.04
N ILE A 293 -19.37 23.94 -4.76
CA ILE A 293 -18.70 24.30 -3.50
C ILE A 293 -18.45 25.81 -3.46
N SER A 294 -18.70 26.41 -2.30
CA SER A 294 -18.55 27.85 -2.09
C SER A 294 -17.11 28.19 -1.72
N GLU A 295 -16.71 29.45 -1.94
CA GLU A 295 -15.40 29.91 -1.50
C GLU A 295 -15.35 30.01 0.03
N HIS A 296 -14.35 29.35 0.62
CA HIS A 296 -14.08 29.36 2.06
C HIS A 296 -12.65 29.85 2.29
N ALA A 297 -12.47 30.69 3.31
CA ALA A 297 -11.14 31.19 3.67
C ALA A 297 -10.29 30.11 4.35
N ALA A 298 -10.92 29.25 5.16
CA ALA A 298 -10.22 28.25 5.95
C ALA A 298 -10.34 26.84 5.35
N LEU A 299 -9.21 26.14 5.22
CA LEU A 299 -9.17 24.75 4.71
C LEU A 299 -10.15 23.80 5.43
N PRO A 300 -10.31 23.83 6.77
CA PRO A 300 -11.26 22.95 7.45
C PRO A 300 -12.72 23.13 7.00
N GLU A 301 -13.15 24.35 6.69
CA GLU A 301 -14.51 24.63 6.19
C GLU A 301 -14.69 24.03 4.80
N LEU A 302 -13.70 24.21 3.94
CA LEU A 302 -13.67 23.65 2.59
C LEU A 302 -13.73 22.12 2.62
N ILE A 303 -12.97 21.49 3.51
CA ILE A 303 -13.01 20.03 3.74
C ILE A 303 -14.42 19.59 4.17
N GLN A 304 -15.07 20.31 5.09
CA GLN A 304 -16.44 19.96 5.52
C GLN A 304 -17.44 20.08 4.38
N GLU A 305 -17.37 21.14 3.56
CA GLU A 305 -18.25 21.28 2.41
C GLU A 305 -18.00 20.15 1.39
N VAL A 306 -16.74 19.84 1.06
CA VAL A 306 -16.39 18.70 0.18
C VAL A 306 -17.00 17.41 0.70
N LYS A 307 -16.85 17.10 1.99
CA LYS A 307 -17.43 15.89 2.59
C LYS A 307 -18.97 15.88 2.49
N GLY A 308 -19.61 17.02 2.74
CA GLY A 308 -21.06 17.17 2.61
C GLY A 308 -21.55 16.95 1.18
N LYS A 309 -20.86 17.53 0.20
CA LYS A 309 -21.15 17.38 -1.24
C LYS A 309 -20.92 15.94 -1.72
N LEU A 310 -19.85 15.28 -1.27
CA LEU A 310 -19.63 13.86 -1.55
C LEU A 310 -20.71 12.97 -0.90
N GLY A 311 -21.15 13.29 0.31
CA GLY A 311 -22.29 12.63 0.95
C GLY A 311 -23.59 12.80 0.17
N HIS A 312 -23.84 14.01 -0.36
CA HIS A 312 -24.99 14.29 -1.23
C HIS A 312 -24.92 13.54 -2.56
N ALA A 313 -23.76 13.54 -3.22
CA ALA A 313 -23.50 12.78 -4.44
C ALA A 313 -23.73 11.27 -4.19
N HIS A 314 -23.19 10.73 -3.10
CA HIS A 314 -23.40 9.35 -2.71
C HIS A 314 -24.89 9.02 -2.53
N ALA A 315 -25.67 9.91 -1.88
CA ALA A 315 -27.10 9.71 -1.69
C ALA A 315 -27.88 9.70 -3.02
N ILE A 316 -27.56 10.62 -3.95
CA ILE A 316 -28.18 10.66 -5.29
C ILE A 316 -27.88 9.37 -6.06
N LEU A 317 -26.63 8.94 -6.09
CA LEU A 317 -26.23 7.72 -6.80
C LEU A 317 -26.90 6.48 -6.21
N ARG A 318 -27.01 6.42 -4.88
CA ARG A 318 -27.76 5.36 -4.20
C ARG A 318 -29.26 5.38 -4.52
N ALA A 319 -29.88 6.55 -4.68
CA ALA A 319 -31.29 6.68 -5.04
C ALA A 319 -31.56 6.30 -6.49
N LYS A 320 -30.59 6.53 -7.39
CA LYS A 320 -30.66 6.13 -8.81
C LYS A 320 -30.53 4.64 -9.05
N ARG A 321 -30.11 3.87 -8.05
CA ARG A 321 -30.00 2.41 -8.16
C ARG A 321 -31.38 1.80 -8.38
N THR A 322 -31.71 1.51 -9.64
CA THR A 322 -32.90 0.74 -10.01
C THR A 322 -32.58 -0.75 -9.97
N ASN A 323 -33.59 -1.61 -9.74
CA ASN A 323 -33.41 -3.07 -9.80
C ASN A 323 -33.23 -3.59 -11.25
N GLU A 324 -33.44 -2.72 -12.25
CA GLU A 324 -33.43 -3.08 -13.68
C GLU A 324 -32.07 -2.84 -14.35
N GLU A 325 -31.25 -1.94 -13.81
CA GLU A 325 -29.89 -1.70 -14.32
C GLU A 325 -28.91 -2.80 -13.86
N ARG A 326 -28.20 -3.39 -14.83
CA ARG A 326 -27.19 -4.44 -14.59
C ARG A 326 -25.95 -3.94 -13.84
N GLU A 327 -25.64 -2.65 -13.93
CA GLU A 327 -24.45 -2.04 -13.34
C GLU A 327 -24.85 -1.04 -12.26
N GLN A 328 -24.12 -1.03 -11.14
CA GLN A 328 -24.38 -0.10 -10.05
C GLN A 328 -23.70 1.24 -10.35
N PRO A 329 -24.39 2.39 -10.15
CA PRO A 329 -23.80 3.71 -10.36
C PRO A 329 -22.76 4.01 -9.27
N VAL A 330 -21.52 3.60 -9.51
CA VAL A 330 -20.39 3.68 -8.58
C VAL A 330 -19.27 4.51 -9.18
N ALA A 331 -18.61 5.35 -8.37
CA ALA A 331 -17.41 6.06 -8.79
C ALA A 331 -16.30 6.01 -7.75
N SER A 332 -15.08 5.90 -8.24
CA SER A 332 -13.82 6.15 -7.54
C SER A 332 -13.52 7.65 -7.63
N VAL A 333 -13.21 8.31 -6.52
CA VAL A 333 -12.96 9.77 -6.51
C VAL A 333 -11.72 10.14 -5.72
N VAL A 334 -10.99 11.15 -6.21
CA VAL A 334 -9.93 11.85 -5.49
C VAL A 334 -10.07 13.35 -5.73
N ILE A 335 -9.99 14.13 -4.66
CA ILE A 335 -10.19 15.58 -4.66
C ILE A 335 -9.01 16.22 -3.94
N ALA A 336 -8.35 17.19 -4.56
CA ALA A 336 -7.41 18.09 -3.89
C ALA A 336 -8.08 19.47 -3.70
N THR A 337 -8.05 19.96 -2.48
CA THR A 337 -8.50 21.30 -2.13
C THR A 337 -7.36 22.09 -1.53
N ILE A 338 -7.16 23.30 -2.02
CA ILE A 338 -6.07 24.19 -1.62
C ILE A 338 -6.68 25.47 -1.07
N ALA A 339 -6.27 25.85 0.14
CA ALA A 339 -6.58 27.13 0.73
C ALA A 339 -5.31 27.67 1.38
N GLU A 340 -4.97 28.92 1.05
CA GLU A 340 -3.65 29.48 1.36
C GLU A 340 -2.53 28.59 0.81
N ASP A 341 -1.62 28.12 1.66
CA ASP A 341 -0.53 27.20 1.31
C ASP A 341 -0.80 25.79 1.89
N GLN A 342 -2.04 25.48 2.25
CA GLN A 342 -2.43 24.20 2.84
C GLN A 342 -3.22 23.34 1.83
N LEU A 343 -2.88 22.06 1.78
CA LEU A 343 -3.52 21.05 0.95
C LEU A 343 -4.33 20.11 1.83
N ALA A 344 -5.54 19.79 1.38
CA ALA A 344 -6.24 18.57 1.79
C ALA A 344 -6.58 17.72 0.58
N VAL A 345 -6.32 16.42 0.71
CA VAL A 345 -6.73 15.42 -0.28
C VAL A 345 -7.81 14.55 0.35
N VAL A 346 -8.98 14.50 -0.28
CA VAL A 346 -10.13 13.68 0.11
C VAL A 346 -10.37 12.64 -0.96
N TRP A 347 -10.47 11.36 -0.60
CA TRP A 347 -10.68 10.30 -1.61
C TRP A 347 -11.52 9.13 -1.11
N ALA A 348 -12.16 8.46 -2.07
CA ALA A 348 -12.90 7.23 -1.88
C ALA A 348 -12.82 6.39 -3.16
N GLY A 349 -11.93 5.39 -3.17
CA GLY A 349 -11.73 4.49 -4.31
C GLY A 349 -10.26 4.22 -4.52
N ASP A 350 -9.88 4.00 -5.76
CA ASP A 350 -8.52 3.74 -6.22
C ASP A 350 -7.93 4.84 -7.13
N ALA A 351 -8.64 5.95 -7.31
CA ALA A 351 -8.05 7.17 -7.84
C ALA A 351 -7.03 7.71 -6.83
N ARG A 352 -5.90 8.19 -7.32
CA ARG A 352 -4.71 8.48 -6.51
C ARG A 352 -4.30 9.94 -6.56
N CYS A 353 -3.68 10.41 -5.48
CA CYS A 353 -2.96 11.68 -5.45
C CYS A 353 -1.49 11.46 -5.11
N TYR A 354 -0.60 12.06 -5.89
CA TYR A 354 0.84 12.09 -5.65
C TYR A 354 1.31 13.54 -5.43
N ILE A 355 2.38 13.71 -4.66
CA ILE A 355 3.14 14.95 -4.56
C ILE A 355 4.59 14.70 -4.96
N LEU A 356 5.11 15.54 -5.84
CA LEU A 356 6.51 15.59 -6.23
C LEU A 356 7.13 16.86 -5.61
N ARG A 357 8.07 16.65 -4.69
CA ARG A 357 8.79 17.70 -3.97
C ARG A 357 10.28 17.34 -3.94
N ASP A 358 11.14 18.30 -4.26
CA ASP A 358 12.60 18.13 -4.26
C ASP A 358 13.09 16.89 -5.04
N GLY A 359 12.46 16.60 -6.18
CA GLY A 359 12.79 15.43 -7.00
C GLY A 359 12.25 14.09 -6.49
N MET A 360 11.58 14.07 -5.33
CA MET A 360 11.00 12.86 -4.75
C MET A 360 9.48 12.84 -4.90
N MET A 361 8.96 11.76 -5.47
CA MET A 361 7.53 11.54 -5.60
C MET A 361 7.00 10.67 -4.45
N ARG A 362 5.94 11.13 -3.78
CA ARG A 362 5.24 10.41 -2.72
C ARG A 362 3.76 10.26 -3.06
N LEU A 363 3.24 9.05 -2.91
CA LEU A 363 1.81 8.77 -2.96
C LEU A 363 1.14 9.22 -1.65
N LEU A 364 0.11 10.05 -1.73
CA LEU A 364 -0.64 10.58 -0.58
C LEU A 364 -1.85 9.71 -0.21
N THR A 365 -2.47 9.09 -1.21
CA THR A 365 -3.71 8.30 -1.05
C THR A 365 -3.43 6.81 -0.90
N ARG A 366 -4.37 6.08 -0.28
CA ARG A 366 -4.36 4.61 -0.24
C ARG A 366 -5.56 4.04 -1.01
N ASP A 367 -5.32 3.10 -1.91
CA ASP A 367 -6.39 2.44 -2.66
C ASP A 367 -7.39 1.76 -1.70
N HIS A 368 -8.67 2.08 -1.88
CA HIS A 368 -9.78 1.39 -1.23
C HIS A 368 -10.30 0.28 -2.13
N ILE A 369 -9.54 -0.81 -2.22
CA ILE A 369 -9.86 -1.96 -3.06
C ILE A 369 -10.04 -3.23 -2.24
N ASP A 370 -10.99 -4.05 -2.65
CA ASP A 370 -11.15 -5.40 -2.15
C ASP A 370 -10.48 -6.34 -3.16
N ILE A 371 -9.48 -7.10 -2.68
CA ILE A 371 -8.71 -8.03 -3.49
C ILE A 371 -9.32 -9.43 -3.31
N GLY A 372 -10.14 -9.84 -4.29
CA GLY A 372 -10.77 -11.16 -4.35
C GLY A 372 -10.47 -11.87 -5.67
N LEU A 373 -11.47 -12.57 -6.24
CA LEU A 373 -11.36 -13.17 -7.58
C LEU A 373 -11.11 -12.13 -8.69
N ARG A 374 -11.58 -10.91 -8.47
CA ARG A 374 -11.33 -9.73 -9.30
C ARG A 374 -11.02 -8.56 -8.36
N ARG A 375 -10.20 -7.63 -8.83
CA ARG A 375 -9.96 -6.36 -8.13
C ARG A 375 -11.23 -5.52 -8.25
N THR A 376 -11.88 -5.25 -7.12
CA THR A 376 -13.09 -4.40 -7.06
C THR A 376 -12.87 -3.26 -6.08
N LEU A 377 -13.60 -2.16 -6.26
CA LEU A 377 -13.60 -1.10 -5.25
C LEU A 377 -14.18 -1.62 -3.95
N GLY A 378 -13.47 -1.38 -2.84
CA GLY A 378 -13.94 -1.63 -1.48
C GLY A 378 -14.57 -0.38 -0.84
N ARG A 379 -14.29 0.81 -1.37
CA ARG A 379 -15.03 2.06 -1.09
C ARG A 379 -15.17 2.86 -2.37
N GLY A 380 -16.23 3.66 -2.43
CA GLY A 380 -16.54 4.52 -3.57
C GLY A 380 -17.90 5.18 -3.38
N LEU A 381 -18.19 6.19 -4.18
CA LEU A 381 -19.53 6.78 -4.25
C LEU A 381 -20.53 5.73 -4.76
N GLY A 382 -21.76 5.74 -4.24
CA GLY A 382 -22.81 4.79 -4.63
C GLY A 382 -22.63 3.32 -4.18
N LEU A 383 -21.45 2.92 -3.68
CA LEU A 383 -21.11 1.51 -3.44
C LEU A 383 -21.72 0.90 -2.16
N LYS A 384 -21.34 1.41 -0.98
CA LYS A 384 -21.77 0.90 0.33
C LYS A 384 -23.01 1.64 0.85
N GLN A 385 -23.64 1.13 1.91
CA GLN A 385 -24.79 1.83 2.52
C GLN A 385 -24.42 3.18 3.12
N GLN A 386 -23.24 3.27 3.74
CA GLN A 386 -22.71 4.49 4.33
C GLN A 386 -21.50 4.95 3.53
N PHE A 387 -21.40 6.25 3.30
CA PHE A 387 -20.25 6.88 2.66
C PHE A 387 -19.13 7.10 3.66
N ALA A 388 -17.91 6.70 3.29
CA ALA A 388 -16.70 6.98 4.03
C ALA A 388 -15.59 7.37 3.04
N ALA A 389 -14.96 8.51 3.31
CA ALA A 389 -13.79 9.00 2.60
C ALA A 389 -12.63 9.17 3.59
N ASP A 390 -11.43 8.89 3.11
CA ASP A 390 -10.21 9.17 3.85
C ASP A 390 -9.70 10.57 3.47
N ILE A 391 -8.93 11.18 4.37
CA ILE A 391 -8.43 12.55 4.25
C ILE A 391 -6.98 12.57 4.70
N VAL A 392 -6.15 13.26 3.93
CA VAL A 392 -4.78 13.58 4.31
C VAL A 392 -4.53 15.06 4.07
N ASN A 393 -3.84 15.70 5.00
CA ASN A 393 -3.44 17.10 4.90
C ASN A 393 -1.94 17.18 4.67
N ASP A 394 -1.52 18.19 3.92
CA ASP A 394 -0.12 18.52 3.67
C ASP A 394 0.05 20.04 3.55
N GLU A 395 1.28 20.53 3.64
CA GLU A 395 1.61 21.93 3.45
C GLU A 395 2.36 22.07 2.12
N LEU A 396 1.90 22.98 1.26
CA LEU A 396 2.44 23.21 -0.07
C LEU A 396 3.61 24.18 -0.04
N GLN A 397 4.57 23.93 -0.92
CA GLN A 397 5.79 24.71 -1.08
C GLN A 397 5.94 25.11 -2.54
N SER A 398 6.62 26.24 -2.78
CA SER A 398 6.99 26.63 -4.15
C SER A 398 7.84 25.53 -4.78
N GLY A 399 7.51 25.15 -6.02
CA GLY A 399 8.12 24.04 -6.74
C GLY A 399 7.38 22.71 -6.63
N ASP A 400 6.42 22.56 -5.71
CA ASP A 400 5.62 21.34 -5.60
C ASP A 400 4.80 21.08 -6.87
N ARG A 401 4.75 19.82 -7.29
CA ARG A 401 3.79 19.33 -8.28
C ARG A 401 2.89 18.25 -7.69
N LEU A 402 1.59 18.47 -7.71
CA LEU A 402 0.59 17.48 -7.38
C LEU A 402 0.10 16.79 -8.65
N LEU A 403 -0.18 15.49 -8.56
CA LEU A 403 -0.87 14.72 -9.60
C LEU A 403 -2.10 14.07 -9.00
N LEU A 404 -3.28 14.35 -9.55
CA LEU A 404 -4.48 13.54 -9.38
C LEU A 404 -4.60 12.60 -10.58
N ALA A 405 -4.73 11.31 -10.33
CA ALA A 405 -4.73 10.28 -11.36
C ALA A 405 -5.90 9.31 -11.18
N SER A 406 -6.58 8.94 -12.28
CA SER A 406 -7.51 7.81 -12.22
C SER A 406 -6.75 6.49 -11.98
N GLY A 407 -7.45 5.50 -11.43
CA GLY A 407 -6.85 4.20 -11.09
C GLY A 407 -6.07 3.57 -12.25
N PRO A 408 -6.60 3.54 -13.48
CA PRO A 408 -5.92 3.01 -14.66
C PRO A 408 -4.56 3.64 -14.98
N LEU A 409 -4.36 4.95 -14.78
CA LEU A 409 -3.07 5.61 -15.05
C LEU A 409 -1.94 4.96 -14.24
N SER A 410 -2.18 4.76 -12.94
CA SER A 410 -1.20 4.18 -12.03
C SER A 410 -1.07 2.66 -12.15
N ARG A 411 -1.90 2.03 -12.99
CA ARG A 411 -1.77 0.61 -13.37
C ARG A 411 -1.00 0.45 -14.68
N ALA A 412 -1.18 1.40 -15.61
CA ALA A 412 -0.49 1.41 -16.89
C ALA A 412 0.97 1.89 -16.74
N LEU A 413 1.20 2.90 -15.91
CA LEU A 413 2.51 3.52 -15.69
C LEU A 413 3.04 3.23 -14.30
N THR A 414 4.35 2.98 -14.21
CA THR A 414 5.02 2.86 -12.91
C THR A 414 5.20 4.22 -12.26
N ASP A 415 5.27 4.26 -10.94
CA ASP A 415 5.56 5.50 -10.19
C ASP A 415 6.84 6.18 -10.68
N ARG A 416 7.85 5.41 -11.10
CA ARG A 416 9.09 5.96 -11.69
C ARG A 416 8.82 6.73 -12.98
N VAL A 417 8.08 6.14 -13.91
CA VAL A 417 7.76 6.77 -15.21
C VAL A 417 6.92 8.02 -15.00
N ILE A 418 5.95 7.97 -14.08
CA ILE A 418 5.14 9.13 -13.70
C ILE A 418 6.05 10.25 -13.16
N ALA A 419 6.98 9.93 -12.25
CA ALA A 419 7.90 10.91 -11.69
C ALA A 419 8.84 11.52 -12.74
N GLU A 420 9.39 10.70 -13.66
CA GLU A 420 10.23 11.18 -14.77
C GLU A 420 9.46 12.17 -15.65
N ILE A 421 8.23 11.84 -16.06
CA ILE A 421 7.38 12.74 -16.85
C ILE A 421 7.09 14.04 -16.09
N LEU A 422 6.74 13.95 -14.81
CA LEU A 422 6.45 15.12 -13.98
C LEU A 422 7.68 15.99 -13.71
N LEU A 423 8.90 15.45 -13.77
CA LEU A 423 10.14 16.21 -13.60
C LEU A 423 10.60 16.87 -14.90
N GLU A 424 10.56 16.14 -16.01
CA GLU A 424 11.16 16.56 -17.28
C GLU A 424 10.22 17.39 -18.15
N THR A 425 8.91 17.22 -17.98
CA THR A 425 7.90 17.89 -18.83
C THR A 425 7.49 19.25 -18.26
N PRO A 426 7.35 20.30 -19.08
CA PRO A 426 6.67 21.53 -18.71
C PRO A 426 5.26 21.27 -18.16
N LEU A 427 4.84 22.05 -17.16
CA LEU A 427 3.63 21.76 -16.40
C LEU A 427 2.35 21.78 -17.26
N ASP A 428 2.26 22.69 -18.22
CA ASP A 428 1.14 22.82 -19.16
C ASP A 428 0.97 21.58 -20.07
N GLN A 429 2.03 20.81 -20.29
CA GLN A 429 2.05 19.61 -21.13
C GLN A 429 2.09 18.30 -20.33
N ALA A 430 2.32 18.38 -19.02
CA ALA A 430 2.57 17.20 -18.18
C ALA A 430 1.40 16.21 -18.17
N ALA A 431 0.15 16.69 -18.08
CA ALA A 431 -1.02 15.81 -18.12
C ALA A 431 -1.15 15.10 -19.48
N ASP A 432 -0.96 15.79 -20.60
CA ASP A 432 -1.02 15.18 -21.93
C ASP A 432 0.08 14.14 -22.12
N ALA A 433 1.31 14.42 -21.66
CA ALA A 433 2.41 13.47 -21.69
C ALA A 433 2.12 12.19 -20.90
N LEU A 434 1.51 12.31 -19.70
CA LEU A 434 1.08 11.16 -18.90
C LEU A 434 0.03 10.31 -19.64
N ILE A 435 -0.94 10.96 -20.28
CA ILE A 435 -1.98 10.24 -21.05
C ILE A 435 -1.36 9.56 -22.27
N GLN A 436 -0.48 10.24 -23.02
CA GLN A 436 0.19 9.64 -24.18
C GLN A 436 1.02 8.43 -23.78
N GLU A 437 1.82 8.52 -22.71
CA GLU A 437 2.63 7.39 -22.25
C GLU A 437 1.74 6.23 -21.79
N ALA A 438 0.60 6.51 -21.14
CA ALA A 438 -0.35 5.47 -20.77
C ALA A 438 -0.98 4.78 -21.99
N LEU A 439 -1.23 5.51 -23.08
CA LEU A 439 -1.73 4.93 -24.33
C LEU A 439 -0.67 4.08 -25.04
N ILE A 440 0.59 4.52 -25.02
CA ILE A 440 1.73 3.74 -25.54
C ILE A 440 1.90 2.45 -24.73
N ALA A 441 1.73 2.51 -23.41
CA ALA A 441 1.68 1.36 -22.51
C ALA A 441 0.40 0.51 -22.66
N ASN A 442 -0.44 0.81 -23.66
CA ASN A 442 -1.68 0.11 -23.99
C ASN A 442 -2.72 0.11 -22.85
N CYS A 443 -2.95 1.26 -22.22
CA CYS A 443 -4.02 1.42 -21.24
C CYS A 443 -5.40 1.19 -21.87
N ARG A 444 -6.02 0.04 -21.56
CA ARG A 444 -7.28 -0.44 -22.13
C ARG A 444 -8.54 0.12 -21.45
N GLU A 445 -8.38 1.02 -20.50
CA GLU A 445 -9.44 1.60 -19.66
C GLU A 445 -9.36 3.12 -19.74
N ASN A 446 -10.40 3.81 -19.27
CA ASN A 446 -10.43 5.26 -19.19
C ASN A 446 -9.26 5.76 -18.33
N VAL A 447 -8.59 6.82 -18.77
CA VAL A 447 -7.36 7.28 -18.13
C VAL A 447 -7.37 8.80 -18.07
N SER A 448 -7.14 9.34 -16.87
CA SER A 448 -7.24 10.76 -16.61
C SER A 448 -6.20 11.25 -15.62
N ALA A 449 -5.74 12.48 -15.81
CA ALA A 449 -4.76 13.14 -14.97
C ALA A 449 -5.07 14.63 -14.83
N ILE A 450 -4.86 15.18 -13.62
CA ILE A 450 -4.74 16.61 -13.36
C ILE A 450 -3.39 16.83 -12.69
N VAL A 451 -2.54 17.67 -13.29
CA VAL A 451 -1.26 18.08 -12.71
C VAL A 451 -1.39 19.53 -12.24
N ILE A 452 -0.99 19.80 -11.00
CA ILE A 452 -1.11 21.11 -10.36
C ILE A 452 0.27 21.51 -9.86
N GLY A 453 0.73 22.72 -10.16
CA GLY A 453 2.05 23.21 -9.76
C GLY A 453 1.95 24.46 -8.92
N MET A 454 2.82 24.53 -7.91
CA MET A 454 2.95 25.67 -7.01
C MET A 454 4.17 26.50 -7.42
N LYS A 455 3.97 27.79 -7.69
CA LYS A 455 5.04 28.73 -8.00
C LYS A 455 5.16 29.82 -6.95
#